data_AF-A0A0C3EZ14-F1
#
_entry.id   AF-A0A0C3EZ14-F1
#
_cell.length_a   1.000
_cell.length_b   1.000
_cell.length_c   1.000
_cell.angle_alpha   90.00
_cell.angle_beta   90.00
_cell.angle_gamma   90.00
#
_symmetry.space_group_name_H-M   'P 1'
#
loop_
_entity.id
_entity.type
_entity.pdbx_description
1 polymer ?
#
loop_
_entity_poly.entity_id
_entity_poly.type
_entity_poly.pdbx_seq_one_letter_code
_entity_poly.pdbx_strand_id
1 'polypeptide(L)'
;DQFEKISLLGAEEHSAELRGRVAMGKLNAFESLTQVREMLLAFEVLHGIDNRWTPDSDEWKRAVEYTRVRDFQKALDKLEALVVQRLFELSKMGLAGTGYKLRVHINKGLKARCKAIQNALKKYNVMAVQLRRPVLDWKSVSAYGTLAEFSLLRECREDIRAQPWAQAVNRQAGIHHLKLTRAYEERERLNLEDPEDDEEPEPDEDDIVVAELQNIEQFFEQLSIPVADDE
;
A
#
# COMPACT_ATOMS: atom_id res chain seq x y z
N ASP A 1 -2.12 10.16 -67.81
CA ASP A 1 -2.10 10.20 -66.34
C ASP A 1 -0.79 9.61 -65.81
N GLN A 2 0.27 10.41 -65.75
CA GLN A 2 1.59 9.96 -65.30
C GLN A 2 1.77 10.15 -63.79
N PHE A 3 1.05 11.10 -63.20
CA PHE A 3 1.08 11.38 -61.77
C PHE A 3 0.43 10.27 -60.94
N GLU A 4 -0.71 9.72 -61.38
CA GLU A 4 -1.30 8.54 -60.74
C GLU A 4 -0.35 7.34 -60.75
N LYS A 5 0.37 7.13 -61.86
CA LYS A 5 1.30 6.00 -61.99
C LYS A 5 2.52 6.12 -61.07
N ILE A 6 3.05 7.33 -60.88
CA ILE A 6 4.15 7.60 -59.93
C ILE A 6 3.67 7.44 -58.48
N SER A 7 2.45 7.88 -58.17
CA SER A 7 1.84 7.72 -56.84
C SER A 7 1.61 6.25 -56.50
N LEU A 8 1.12 5.45 -57.46
CA LEU A 8 0.92 4.01 -57.30
C LEU A 8 2.24 3.26 -57.11
N LEU A 9 3.30 3.61 -57.86
CA LEU A 9 4.62 3.03 -57.68
C LEU A 9 5.21 3.34 -56.29
N GLY A 10 5.07 4.58 -55.81
CA GLY A 10 5.49 4.94 -54.45
C GLY A 10 4.70 4.23 -53.36
N ALA A 11 3.40 3.98 -53.58
CA ALA A 11 2.58 3.17 -52.67
C ALA A 11 2.98 1.69 -52.68
N GLU A 12 3.34 1.13 -53.83
CA GLU A 12 3.85 -0.24 -53.95
C GLU A 12 5.22 -0.41 -53.27
N GLU A 13 6.15 0.53 -53.45
CA GLU A 13 7.45 0.55 -52.77
C GLU A 13 7.30 0.66 -51.24
N HIS A 14 6.46 1.57 -50.76
CA HIS A 14 6.18 1.69 -49.33
C HIS A 14 5.54 0.41 -48.75
N SER A 15 4.62 -0.21 -49.52
CA SER A 15 4.04 -1.50 -49.13
C SER A 15 5.07 -2.63 -49.10
N ALA A 16 6.06 -2.61 -50.00
CA ALA A 16 7.15 -3.58 -50.06
C ALA A 16 8.14 -3.39 -48.90
N GLU A 17 8.47 -2.14 -48.55
CA GLU A 17 9.27 -1.80 -47.38
C GLU A 17 8.59 -2.29 -46.08
N LEU A 18 7.29 -2.02 -45.92
CA LEU A 18 6.51 -2.52 -44.78
C LEU A 18 6.49 -4.05 -44.71
N ARG A 19 6.35 -4.74 -45.86
CA ARG A 19 6.47 -6.22 -45.93
C ARG A 19 7.86 -6.70 -45.51
N GLY A 20 8.92 -6.04 -45.96
CA GLY A 20 10.30 -6.33 -45.58
C GLY A 20 10.54 -6.16 -44.07
N ARG A 21 10.01 -5.08 -43.48
CA ARG A 21 10.09 -4.83 -42.03
C ARG A 21 9.33 -5.88 -41.22
N VAL A 22 8.14 -6.29 -41.68
CA VAL A 22 7.38 -7.38 -41.03
C VAL A 22 8.13 -8.71 -41.15
N ALA A 23 8.74 -9.00 -42.31
CA ALA A 23 9.53 -10.22 -42.52
C ALA A 23 10.76 -10.26 -41.59
N MET A 24 11.51 -9.15 -41.50
CA MET A 24 12.62 -9.03 -40.56
C MET A 24 12.17 -9.12 -39.10
N GLY A 25 11.03 -8.52 -38.75
CA GLY A 25 10.45 -8.65 -37.40
C GLY A 25 10.13 -10.11 -37.04
N LYS A 26 9.61 -10.89 -37.99
CA LYS A 26 9.36 -12.33 -37.81
C LYS A 26 10.66 -13.12 -37.66
N LEU A 27 11.67 -12.83 -38.49
CA LEU A 27 12.98 -13.48 -38.43
C LEU A 27 13.64 -13.23 -37.06
N ASN A 28 13.72 -11.97 -36.64
CA ASN A 28 14.30 -11.59 -35.35
C ASN A 28 13.54 -12.23 -34.17
N ALA A 29 12.21 -12.32 -34.24
CA ALA A 29 11.41 -12.99 -33.22
C ALA A 29 11.69 -14.50 -33.16
N PHE A 30 11.88 -15.14 -34.32
CA PHE A 30 12.25 -16.55 -34.41
C PHE A 30 13.66 -16.82 -33.86
N GLU A 31 14.63 -15.98 -34.22
CA GLU A 31 16.00 -16.06 -33.70
C GLU A 31 16.01 -15.88 -32.18
N SER A 32 15.27 -14.88 -31.68
CA SER A 32 15.12 -14.64 -30.23
C SER A 32 14.50 -15.85 -29.51
N LEU A 33 13.47 -16.47 -30.08
CA LEU A 33 12.86 -17.68 -29.52
C LEU A 33 13.87 -18.83 -29.47
N THR A 34 14.61 -19.03 -30.56
CA THR A 34 15.63 -20.07 -30.66
C THR A 34 16.70 -19.89 -29.59
N GLN A 35 17.20 -18.67 -29.42
CA GLN A 35 18.19 -18.34 -28.40
C GLN A 35 17.66 -18.60 -26.98
N VAL A 36 16.43 -18.16 -26.67
CA VAL A 36 15.82 -18.43 -25.35
C VAL A 36 15.64 -19.92 -25.12
N ARG A 37 15.28 -20.68 -26.16
CA ARG A 37 15.10 -22.14 -26.07
C ARG A 37 16.42 -22.85 -25.81
N GLU A 38 17.49 -22.47 -26.51
CA GLU A 38 18.83 -23.00 -26.30
C GLU A 38 19.34 -22.69 -24.88
N MET A 39 19.18 -21.45 -24.42
CA MET A 39 19.54 -21.06 -23.06
C MET A 39 18.78 -21.87 -22.00
N LEU A 40 17.49 -22.11 -22.24
CA LEU A 40 16.67 -22.88 -21.30
C LEU A 40 17.07 -24.36 -21.26
N LEU A 41 17.40 -24.97 -22.41
CA LEU A 41 17.95 -26.33 -22.45
C LEU A 41 19.29 -26.41 -21.73
N ALA A 42 20.19 -25.45 -21.95
CA ALA A 42 21.47 -25.39 -21.23
C ALA A 42 21.27 -25.26 -19.72
N PHE A 43 20.31 -24.43 -19.29
CA PHE A 43 19.94 -24.27 -17.89
C PHE A 43 19.40 -25.58 -17.28
N GLU A 44 18.50 -26.28 -17.99
CA GLU A 44 17.94 -27.56 -17.55
C GLU A 44 19.04 -28.62 -17.36
N VAL A 45 19.99 -28.71 -18.29
CA VAL A 45 21.14 -29.62 -18.19
C VAL A 45 22.05 -29.24 -17.02
N LEU A 46 22.38 -27.95 -16.85
CA LEU A 46 23.25 -27.47 -15.77
C LEU A 46 22.65 -27.70 -14.38
N HIS A 47 21.32 -27.66 -14.26
CA HIS A 47 20.62 -27.81 -12.98
C HIS A 47 20.01 -29.20 -12.76
N GLY A 48 20.25 -30.16 -13.66
CA GLY A 48 19.77 -31.54 -13.51
C GLY A 48 18.23 -31.66 -13.52
N ILE A 49 17.54 -30.85 -14.33
CA ILE A 49 16.08 -30.89 -14.44
C ILE A 49 15.71 -31.89 -15.54
N ASP A 50 15.45 -33.14 -15.16
CA ASP A 50 15.18 -34.22 -16.11
C ASP A 50 13.75 -34.19 -16.70
N ASN A 51 12.76 -33.75 -15.91
CA ASN A 51 11.35 -33.75 -16.30
C ASN A 51 10.76 -32.33 -16.27
N ARG A 52 10.35 -31.83 -17.43
CA ARG A 52 9.69 -30.53 -17.54
C ARG A 52 8.22 -30.63 -17.11
N TRP A 53 7.77 -29.68 -16.30
CA TRP A 53 6.35 -29.58 -15.93
C TRP A 53 5.49 -29.25 -17.14
N THR A 54 4.57 -30.15 -17.47
CA THR A 54 3.56 -29.96 -18.52
C THR A 54 2.25 -29.48 -17.90
N PRO A 55 1.32 -28.89 -18.67
CA PRO A 55 0.00 -28.51 -18.15
C PRO A 55 -0.77 -29.64 -17.45
N ASP A 56 -0.49 -30.89 -17.80
CA ASP A 56 -1.11 -32.07 -17.21
C ASP A 56 -0.46 -32.50 -15.89
N SER A 57 0.80 -32.10 -15.64
CA SER A 57 1.53 -32.40 -14.40
C SER A 57 0.90 -31.73 -13.18
N ASP A 58 0.91 -32.42 -12.05
CA ASP A 58 0.34 -31.90 -10.81
C ASP A 58 1.16 -30.74 -10.26
N GLU A 59 2.48 -30.74 -10.51
CA GLU A 59 3.37 -29.63 -10.17
C GLU A 59 2.98 -28.35 -10.91
N TRP A 60 2.69 -28.44 -12.21
CA TRP A 60 2.23 -27.28 -13.00
C TRP A 60 0.89 -26.76 -12.48
N LYS A 61 -0.07 -27.65 -12.22
CA LYS A 61 -1.39 -27.27 -11.69
C LYS A 61 -1.26 -26.58 -10.33
N ARG A 62 -0.43 -27.11 -9.43
CA ARG A 62 -0.10 -26.50 -8.14
C ARG A 62 0.57 -25.14 -8.31
N ALA A 63 1.51 -25.00 -9.24
CA ALA A 63 2.20 -23.74 -9.50
C ALA A 63 1.25 -22.66 -10.06
N VAL A 64 0.31 -23.04 -10.93
CA VAL A 64 -0.71 -22.12 -11.44
C VAL A 64 -1.64 -21.66 -10.32
N GLU A 65 -2.09 -22.56 -9.46
CA GLU A 65 -2.92 -22.20 -8.32
C GLU A 65 -2.17 -21.29 -7.34
N TYR A 66 -0.91 -21.62 -7.05
CA TYR A 66 -0.03 -20.75 -6.27
C TYR A 66 0.12 -19.36 -6.89
N THR A 67 0.26 -19.28 -8.23
CA THR A 67 0.39 -18.01 -8.94
C THR A 67 -0.88 -17.17 -8.81
N ARG A 68 -2.07 -17.77 -8.91
CA ARG A 68 -3.36 -17.08 -8.69
C ARG A 68 -3.45 -16.50 -7.29
N VAL A 69 -3.12 -17.30 -6.27
CA VAL A 69 -3.09 -16.85 -4.86
C VAL A 69 -2.10 -15.71 -4.67
N ARG A 70 -0.89 -15.83 -5.24
CA ARG A 70 0.13 -14.79 -5.16
C ARG A 70 -0.29 -13.50 -5.86
N ASP A 71 -0.93 -13.58 -7.02
CA ASP A 71 -1.37 -12.40 -7.77
C ASP A 71 -2.55 -11.70 -7.08
N PHE A 72 -3.42 -12.46 -6.43
CA PHE A 72 -4.41 -11.92 -5.51
C PHE A 72 -3.76 -11.18 -4.33
N GLN A 73 -2.80 -11.81 -3.63
CA GLN A 73 -2.06 -11.17 -2.53
C GLN A 73 -1.38 -9.88 -2.98
N LYS A 74 -0.71 -9.86 -4.14
CA LYS A 74 -0.13 -8.62 -4.69
C LYS A 74 -1.17 -7.54 -4.98
N ALA A 75 -2.35 -7.94 -5.46
CA ALA A 75 -3.44 -7.00 -5.72
C ALA A 75 -4.00 -6.41 -4.41
N LEU A 76 -4.11 -7.25 -3.38
CA LEU A 76 -4.44 -6.86 -2.02
C LEU A 76 -3.39 -5.88 -1.46
N ASP A 77 -2.12 -6.27 -1.37
CA ASP A 77 -1.02 -5.44 -0.87
C ASP A 77 -0.98 -4.06 -1.56
N LYS A 78 -1.22 -4.04 -2.87
CA LYS A 78 -1.24 -2.79 -3.64
C LYS A 78 -2.43 -1.90 -3.28
N LEU A 79 -3.61 -2.49 -3.12
CA LEU A 79 -4.80 -1.77 -2.67
C LEU A 79 -4.57 -1.23 -1.26
N GLU A 80 -3.98 -2.02 -0.38
CA GLU A 80 -3.66 -1.62 0.98
C GLU A 80 -2.71 -0.43 1.03
N ALA A 81 -1.55 -0.55 0.40
CA ALA A 81 -0.55 0.51 0.39
C ALA A 81 -1.14 1.85 -0.09
N LEU A 82 -2.02 1.83 -1.10
CA LEU A 82 -2.66 3.04 -1.61
C LEU A 82 -3.68 3.65 -0.63
N VAL A 83 -4.44 2.81 0.08
CA VAL A 83 -5.39 3.29 1.10
C VAL A 83 -4.63 3.87 2.30
N VAL A 84 -3.57 3.20 2.75
CA VAL A 84 -2.70 3.71 3.83
C VAL A 84 -2.08 5.05 3.44
N GLN A 85 -1.56 5.18 2.22
CA GLN A 85 -1.06 6.46 1.69
C GLN A 85 -2.14 7.55 1.75
N ARG A 86 -3.36 7.25 1.26
CA ARG A 86 -4.50 8.17 1.32
C ARG A 86 -4.78 8.66 2.75
N LEU A 87 -4.79 7.76 3.73
CA LEU A 87 -5.03 8.12 5.14
C LEU A 87 -3.95 9.07 5.67
N PHE A 88 -2.68 8.81 5.37
CA PHE A 88 -1.58 9.71 5.78
C PHE A 88 -1.70 11.10 5.16
N GLU A 89 -2.19 11.22 3.93
CA GLU A 89 -2.33 12.53 3.30
C GLU A 89 -3.53 13.30 3.83
N LEU A 90 -4.63 12.60 4.14
CA LEU A 90 -5.78 13.20 4.82
C LEU A 90 -5.37 13.73 6.19
N SER A 91 -4.59 12.97 6.95
CA SER A 91 -4.00 13.42 8.22
C SER A 91 -3.14 14.67 8.04
N LYS A 92 -2.24 14.68 7.04
CA LYS A 92 -1.40 15.85 6.73
C LYS A 92 -2.21 17.08 6.33
N MET A 93 -3.35 16.91 5.65
CA MET A 93 -4.22 18.03 5.29
C MET A 93 -4.84 18.71 6.52
N GLY A 94 -5.11 17.95 7.58
CA GLY A 94 -5.70 18.43 8.83
C GLY A 94 -4.72 19.17 9.77
N LEU A 95 -3.42 19.16 9.48
CA LEU A 95 -2.41 19.82 10.33
C LEU A 95 -2.44 21.35 10.15
N ALA A 96 -2.49 22.06 11.28
CA ALA A 96 -2.26 23.50 11.36
C ALA A 96 -0.83 23.83 10.85
N GLY A 97 -0.65 24.98 10.20
CA GLY A 97 0.64 25.38 9.62
C GLY A 97 0.92 24.87 8.19
N THR A 98 0.00 24.12 7.57
CA THR A 98 0.14 23.72 6.16
C THR A 98 -0.15 24.88 5.21
N GLY A 99 0.89 25.46 4.62
CA GLY A 99 0.76 26.55 3.64
C GLY A 99 -0.11 26.18 2.42
N TYR A 100 -0.78 27.18 1.84
CA TYR A 100 -1.75 27.00 0.74
C TYR A 100 -1.22 26.14 -0.42
N LYS A 101 0.02 26.37 -0.86
CA LYS A 101 0.66 25.60 -1.94
C LYS A 101 0.74 24.11 -1.62
N LEU A 102 1.13 23.75 -0.40
CA LEU A 102 1.21 22.36 0.04
C LEU A 102 -0.17 21.70 0.06
N ARG A 103 -1.20 22.41 0.55
CA ARG A 103 -2.59 21.93 0.52
C ARG A 103 -3.08 21.65 -0.90
N VAL A 104 -2.74 22.49 -1.87
CA VAL A 104 -3.06 22.27 -3.30
C VAL A 104 -2.40 20.99 -3.82
N HIS A 105 -1.11 20.77 -3.51
CA HIS A 105 -0.40 19.54 -3.90
C HIS A 105 -0.99 18.30 -3.25
N ILE A 106 -1.34 18.35 -1.96
CA ILE A 106 -2.01 17.25 -1.24
C ILE A 106 -3.34 16.92 -1.92
N ASN A 107 -4.17 17.92 -2.23
CA ASN A 107 -5.44 17.73 -2.92
C ASN A 107 -5.28 17.09 -4.31
N LYS A 108 -4.29 17.54 -5.09
CA LYS A 108 -3.99 16.95 -6.40
C LYS A 108 -3.56 15.49 -6.26
N GLY A 109 -2.69 15.20 -5.30
CA GLY A 109 -2.30 13.84 -4.96
C GLY A 109 -3.48 12.97 -4.54
N LEU A 110 -4.37 13.50 -3.68
CA LEU A 110 -5.52 12.78 -3.15
C LEU A 110 -6.46 12.36 -4.29
N LYS A 111 -6.73 13.26 -5.25
CA LYS A 111 -7.51 12.94 -6.46
C LYS A 111 -6.86 11.82 -7.28
N ALA A 112 -5.55 11.89 -7.51
CA ALA A 112 -4.82 10.87 -8.25
C ALA A 112 -4.86 9.52 -7.53
N ARG A 113 -4.69 9.51 -6.21
CA ARG A 113 -4.73 8.29 -5.39
C ARG A 113 -6.12 7.70 -5.29
N CYS A 114 -7.18 8.49 -5.19
CA CYS A 114 -8.54 7.96 -5.28
C CYS A 114 -8.75 7.17 -6.58
N LYS A 115 -8.28 7.68 -7.72
CA LYS A 115 -8.32 6.96 -9.00
C LYS A 115 -7.45 5.69 -8.98
N ALA A 116 -6.27 5.74 -8.38
CA ALA A 116 -5.39 4.59 -8.23
C ALA A 116 -6.02 3.49 -7.36
N ILE A 117 -6.64 3.86 -6.24
CA ILE A 117 -7.36 2.93 -5.34
C ILE A 117 -8.54 2.30 -6.10
N GLN A 118 -9.33 3.06 -6.86
CA GLN A 118 -10.41 2.50 -7.68
C GLN A 118 -9.90 1.45 -8.68
N ASN A 119 -8.76 1.71 -9.33
CA ASN A 119 -8.15 0.74 -10.25
C ASN A 119 -7.60 -0.50 -9.53
N ALA A 120 -6.94 -0.31 -8.38
CA ALA A 120 -6.45 -1.42 -7.55
C ALA A 120 -7.61 -2.27 -7.01
N LEU A 121 -8.71 -1.63 -6.61
CA LEU A 121 -9.93 -2.27 -6.15
C LEU A 121 -10.57 -3.15 -7.24
N LYS A 122 -10.63 -2.64 -8.48
CA LYS A 122 -11.09 -3.45 -9.63
C LYS A 122 -10.21 -4.69 -9.83
N LYS A 123 -8.88 -4.53 -9.77
CA LYS A 123 -7.94 -5.65 -9.91
C LYS A 123 -8.10 -6.66 -8.78
N TYR A 124 -8.23 -6.20 -7.54
CA TYR A 124 -8.52 -7.04 -6.38
C TYR A 124 -9.82 -7.81 -6.59
N ASN A 125 -10.92 -7.16 -6.95
CA ASN A 125 -12.23 -7.80 -7.12
C ASN A 125 -12.21 -8.88 -8.23
N VAL A 126 -11.50 -8.64 -9.34
CA VAL A 126 -11.33 -9.65 -10.40
C VAL A 126 -10.65 -10.90 -9.86
N MET A 127 -9.56 -10.74 -9.10
CA MET A 127 -8.82 -11.88 -8.52
C MET A 127 -9.60 -12.53 -7.36
N ALA A 128 -10.34 -11.74 -6.58
CA ALA A 128 -11.15 -12.21 -5.47
C ALA A 128 -12.23 -13.19 -5.96
N VAL A 129 -12.93 -12.87 -7.05
CA VAL A 129 -13.93 -13.77 -7.64
C VAL A 129 -13.31 -15.09 -8.07
N GLN A 130 -12.11 -15.07 -8.67
CA GLN A 130 -11.41 -16.28 -9.10
C GLN A 130 -11.08 -17.22 -7.93
N LEU A 131 -10.73 -16.65 -6.77
CA LEU A 131 -10.39 -17.39 -5.54
C LEU A 131 -11.58 -17.56 -4.58
N ARG A 132 -12.81 -17.22 -5.01
CA ARG A 132 -14.04 -17.27 -4.21
C ARG A 132 -13.95 -16.46 -2.89
N ARG A 133 -13.32 -15.29 -2.96
CA ARG A 133 -13.15 -14.33 -1.87
C ARG A 133 -14.20 -13.21 -1.95
N PRO A 134 -14.51 -12.54 -0.83
CA PRO A 134 -15.47 -11.43 -0.84
C PRO A 134 -14.92 -10.24 -1.63
N VAL A 135 -15.78 -9.69 -2.49
CA VAL A 135 -15.52 -8.45 -3.21
C VAL A 135 -15.72 -7.25 -2.30
N LEU A 136 -14.99 -6.17 -2.58
CA LEU A 136 -15.04 -4.93 -1.82
C LEU A 136 -15.70 -3.83 -2.64
N ASP A 137 -16.55 -3.05 -1.99
CA ASP A 137 -17.18 -1.88 -2.59
C ASP A 137 -16.37 -0.62 -2.33
N TRP A 138 -16.38 0.32 -3.28
CA TRP A 138 -15.70 1.59 -3.16
C TRP A 138 -16.19 2.40 -1.95
N LYS A 139 -17.50 2.38 -1.65
CA LYS A 139 -18.05 3.12 -0.51
C LYS A 139 -17.39 2.66 0.79
N SER A 140 -17.29 1.34 0.98
CA SER A 140 -16.61 0.76 2.15
C SER A 140 -15.14 1.19 2.23
N VAL A 141 -14.40 1.12 1.11
CA VAL A 141 -12.98 1.50 1.06
C VAL A 141 -12.75 2.99 1.29
N SER A 142 -13.66 3.83 0.79
CA SER A 142 -13.56 5.29 0.92
C SER A 142 -13.91 5.80 2.31
N ALA A 143 -14.78 5.08 3.03
CA ALA A 143 -15.30 5.43 4.35
C ALA A 143 -14.31 5.18 5.49
N TYR A 144 -13.27 4.37 5.26
CA TYR A 144 -12.23 4.15 6.26
C TYR A 144 -11.55 5.47 6.64
N GLY A 145 -11.70 5.87 7.91
CA GLY A 145 -11.09 7.05 8.49
C GLY A 145 -9.80 6.73 9.25
N THR A 146 -9.62 5.46 9.64
CA THR A 146 -8.44 4.99 10.37
C THR A 146 -7.84 3.74 9.72
N LEU A 147 -6.54 3.52 9.96
CA LEU A 147 -5.83 2.32 9.50
C LEU A 147 -6.43 1.02 10.09
N ALA A 148 -7.09 1.14 11.24
CA ALA A 148 -7.64 0.01 11.99
C ALA A 148 -8.96 -0.50 11.43
N GLU A 149 -9.80 0.41 10.91
CA GLU A 149 -11.04 0.05 10.22
C GLU A 149 -10.75 -0.66 8.88
N PHE A 150 -9.54 -0.48 8.35
CA PHE A 150 -9.12 -1.08 7.11
C PHE A 150 -8.83 -2.58 7.28
N SER A 151 -9.90 -3.35 7.13
CA SER A 151 -9.94 -4.80 7.31
C SER A 151 -9.31 -5.63 6.18
N LEU A 152 -8.28 -5.12 5.49
CA LEU A 152 -7.61 -5.85 4.43
C LEU A 152 -6.42 -6.73 4.86
N LEU A 153 -5.75 -6.40 5.95
CA LEU A 153 -4.59 -7.15 6.48
C LEU A 153 -4.91 -8.59 6.96
N ARG A 154 -6.15 -9.06 6.80
CA ARG A 154 -6.67 -10.34 7.31
C ARG A 154 -6.06 -11.52 6.56
N GLU A 155 -5.66 -11.28 5.31
CA GLU A 155 -5.20 -12.31 4.39
C GLU A 155 -3.73 -12.12 3.97
N CYS A 156 -3.04 -11.15 4.56
CA CYS A 156 -1.58 -11.06 4.49
C CYS A 156 -0.94 -12.21 5.26
N ARG A 157 0.34 -12.49 4.97
CA ARG A 157 1.08 -13.67 5.50
C ARG A 157 1.08 -13.76 7.03
N GLU A 158 0.92 -12.64 7.72
CA GLU A 158 0.78 -12.55 9.16
C GLU A 158 -0.41 -11.63 9.49
N ASP A 159 -1.44 -12.17 10.14
CA ASP A 159 -2.56 -11.36 10.64
C ASP A 159 -2.11 -10.60 11.90
N ILE A 160 -1.79 -9.31 11.70
CA ILE A 160 -1.33 -8.45 12.80
C ILE A 160 -2.47 -7.94 13.69
N ARG A 161 -3.75 -8.20 13.39
CA ARG A 161 -4.88 -7.70 14.21
C ARG A 161 -4.99 -8.35 15.57
N ALA A 162 -4.52 -9.58 15.67
CA ALA A 162 -4.44 -10.29 16.94
C ALA A 162 -3.38 -9.69 17.87
N GLN A 163 -2.49 -8.85 17.36
CA GLN A 163 -1.44 -8.26 18.17
C GLN A 163 -2.01 -7.22 19.14
N PRO A 164 -1.56 -7.19 20.41
CA PRO A 164 -2.05 -6.23 21.40
C PRO A 164 -1.90 -4.77 20.94
N TRP A 165 -0.80 -4.42 20.27
CA TRP A 165 -0.57 -3.07 19.74
C TRP A 165 -1.47 -2.70 18.54
N ALA A 166 -2.14 -3.67 17.91
CA ALA A 166 -3.09 -3.43 16.84
C ALA A 166 -4.52 -3.15 17.35
N GLN A 167 -4.77 -3.23 18.66
CA GLN A 167 -6.03 -2.81 19.26
C GLN A 167 -6.12 -1.29 19.32
N ALA A 168 -7.30 -0.73 19.03
CA ALA A 168 -7.49 0.73 18.98
C ALA A 168 -7.18 1.41 20.30
N VAL A 169 -7.64 0.79 21.39
CA VAL A 169 -7.44 1.31 22.74
C VAL A 169 -5.96 1.32 23.12
N ASN A 170 -5.24 0.23 22.83
CA ASN A 170 -3.80 0.13 23.11
C ASN A 170 -2.97 1.11 22.28
N ARG A 171 -3.37 1.37 21.03
CA ARG A 171 -2.71 2.42 20.22
C ARG A 171 -2.95 3.81 20.79
N GLN A 172 -4.18 4.12 21.22
CA GLN A 172 -4.50 5.40 21.83
C GLN A 172 -3.66 5.60 23.10
N ALA A 173 -3.65 4.60 23.99
CA ALA A 173 -2.80 4.59 25.18
C ALA A 173 -1.31 4.83 24.84
N GLY A 174 -0.78 4.15 23.83
CA GLY A 174 0.59 4.36 23.36
C GLY A 174 0.85 5.77 22.83
N ILE A 175 -0.10 6.35 22.07
CA ILE A 175 -0.01 7.74 21.59
C ILE A 175 0.00 8.72 22.77
N HIS A 176 -0.88 8.53 23.76
CA HIS A 176 -0.94 9.38 24.95
C HIS A 176 0.36 9.30 25.76
N HIS A 177 0.87 8.09 25.99
CA HIS A 177 2.15 7.89 26.66
C HIS A 177 3.29 8.62 25.94
N LEU A 178 3.42 8.47 24.62
CA LEU A 178 4.45 9.16 23.85
C LEU A 178 4.30 10.68 23.89
N LYS A 179 3.07 11.21 23.82
CA LYS A 179 2.82 12.65 23.97
C LYS A 179 3.28 13.16 25.34
N LEU A 180 2.96 12.41 26.39
CA LEU A 180 3.34 12.73 27.76
C LEU A 180 4.88 12.74 27.93
N THR A 181 5.56 11.71 27.42
CA THR A 181 7.03 11.65 27.43
C THR A 181 7.64 12.85 26.71
N ARG A 182 7.11 13.21 25.52
CA ARG A 182 7.57 14.40 24.78
C ARG A 182 7.28 15.70 25.52
N ALA A 183 6.16 15.81 26.22
CA ALA A 183 5.84 16.99 27.02
C ALA A 183 6.82 17.15 28.19
N TYR A 184 7.21 16.06 28.86
CA TYR A 184 8.21 16.11 29.91
C TYR A 184 9.60 16.49 29.39
N GLU A 185 10.04 15.90 28.27
CA GLU A 185 11.30 16.28 27.61
C GLU A 185 11.31 17.75 27.21
N GLU A 186 10.18 18.25 26.69
CA GLU A 186 10.04 19.66 26.30
C GLU A 186 10.10 20.60 27.51
N ARG A 187 9.45 20.23 28.62
CA ARG A 187 9.52 20.98 29.88
C ARG A 187 10.95 21.06 30.42
N GLU A 188 11.67 19.94 30.43
CA GLU A 188 13.08 19.95 30.83
C GLU A 188 13.94 20.82 29.93
N ARG A 189 13.70 20.81 28.62
CA ARG A 189 14.41 21.69 27.68
C ARG A 189 14.10 23.16 27.96
N LEU A 190 12.83 23.52 28.11
CA LEU A 190 12.40 24.89 28.38
C LEU A 190 13.00 25.43 29.68
N ASN A 191 13.00 24.63 30.76
CA ASN A 191 13.61 25.01 32.04
C ASN A 191 15.13 25.26 31.96
N LEU A 192 15.82 24.70 30.96
CA LEU A 192 17.23 24.96 30.71
C LEU A 192 17.46 26.20 29.82
N GLU A 193 16.51 26.50 28.92
CA GLU A 193 16.59 27.61 27.95
C GLU A 193 16.17 28.94 28.59
N ASP A 194 15.10 28.93 29.40
CA ASP A 194 14.63 30.04 30.23
C ASP A 194 14.57 29.57 31.68
N PRO A 195 15.65 29.72 32.48
CA PRO A 195 15.54 29.62 33.93
C PRO A 195 14.71 30.82 34.40
N GLU A 196 13.41 30.61 34.57
CA GLU A 196 12.44 31.61 35.03
C GLU A 196 12.96 32.28 36.32
N ASP A 197 13.04 33.61 36.34
CA ASP A 197 13.19 34.40 37.56
C ASP A 197 12.01 34.03 38.49
N ASP A 198 12.28 33.77 39.77
CA ASP A 198 11.34 33.29 40.80
C ASP A 198 10.11 34.22 41.02
N GLU A 199 9.18 34.29 40.08
CA GLU A 199 7.86 34.92 40.24
C GLU A 199 6.79 33.82 40.15
N GLU A 200 6.12 33.55 41.28
CA GLU A 200 5.12 32.46 41.41
C GLU A 200 4.03 32.57 40.32
N PRO A 201 3.76 31.49 39.55
CA PRO A 201 2.76 31.54 38.48
C PRO A 201 1.34 31.69 39.03
N GLU A 202 0.51 32.52 38.37
CA GLU A 202 -0.91 32.64 38.68
C GLU A 202 -1.63 31.28 38.49
N PRO A 203 -2.53 30.88 39.40
CA PRO A 203 -3.03 29.51 39.59
C PRO A 203 -3.92 28.95 38.46
N ASP A 204 -4.06 29.65 37.34
CA ASP A 204 -5.10 29.37 36.35
C ASP A 204 -4.59 28.52 35.17
N GLU A 205 -3.28 28.47 34.91
CA GLU A 205 -2.71 27.73 33.76
C GLU A 205 -2.37 26.25 34.07
N ASP A 206 -2.06 25.92 35.33
CA ASP A 206 -1.81 24.55 35.78
C ASP A 206 -3.06 23.66 35.74
N ASP A 207 -4.24 24.25 35.87
CA ASP A 207 -5.52 23.54 35.93
C ASP A 207 -5.85 22.78 34.63
N ILE A 208 -5.43 23.30 33.46
CA ILE A 208 -5.70 22.65 32.16
C ILE A 208 -4.84 21.39 32.02
N VAL A 209 -3.55 21.47 32.40
CA VAL A 209 -2.62 20.36 32.30
C VAL A 209 -2.96 19.28 33.33
N VAL A 210 -3.32 19.69 34.55
CA VAL A 210 -3.78 18.76 35.61
C VAL A 210 -5.08 18.07 35.20
N ALA A 211 -6.03 18.77 34.59
CA ALA A 211 -7.27 18.16 34.09
C ALA A 211 -7.02 17.17 32.93
N GLU A 212 -6.06 17.46 32.05
CA GLU A 212 -5.66 16.55 30.96
C GLU A 212 -4.94 15.30 31.51
N LEU A 213 -4.10 15.46 32.55
CA LEU A 213 -3.45 14.36 33.27
C LEU A 213 -4.47 13.47 33.99
N GLN A 214 -5.44 14.04 34.69
CA GLN A 214 -6.52 13.31 35.34
C GLN A 214 -7.39 12.54 34.34
N ASN A 215 -7.67 13.12 33.17
CA ASN A 215 -8.38 12.43 32.09
C ASN A 215 -7.58 11.23 31.55
N ILE A 216 -6.25 11.35 31.45
CA ILE A 216 -5.38 10.26 31.01
C ILE A 216 -5.31 9.16 32.09
N GLU A 217 -5.17 9.51 33.37
CA GLU A 217 -5.18 8.56 34.48
C GLU A 217 -6.51 7.79 34.58
N GLN A 218 -7.65 8.48 34.48
CA GLN A 218 -8.96 7.83 34.43
C GLN A 218 -9.10 6.90 33.21
N PHE A 219 -8.57 7.29 32.06
CA PHE A 219 -8.57 6.43 30.87
C PHE A 219 -7.74 5.16 31.09
N PHE A 220 -6.59 5.25 31.77
CA PHE A 220 -5.76 4.10 32.10
C PHE A 220 -6.38 3.20 33.19
N GLU A 221 -7.08 3.77 34.18
CA GLU A 221 -7.84 2.98 35.17
C GLU A 221 -8.98 2.19 34.52
N GLN A 222 -9.70 2.79 33.56
CA GLN A 222 -10.78 2.13 32.82
C GLN A 222 -10.28 1.00 31.90
N LEU A 223 -9.00 1.01 31.55
CA LEU A 223 -8.33 -0.02 30.75
C LEU A 223 -7.80 -1.19 31.58
N SER A 224 -7.72 -1.02 32.90
CA SER A 224 -7.29 -2.08 33.81
C SER A 224 -8.39 -3.13 33.90
N ILE A 225 -8.20 -4.27 33.22
CA ILE A 225 -9.06 -5.45 33.40
C ILE A 225 -8.81 -5.94 34.84
N PRO A 226 -9.85 -6.15 35.67
CA PRO A 226 -9.64 -6.71 36.99
C PRO A 226 -8.95 -8.06 36.83
N VAL A 227 -7.78 -8.20 37.45
CA VAL A 227 -7.16 -9.51 37.66
C VAL A 227 -8.23 -10.36 38.33
N ALA A 228 -8.68 -11.41 37.65
CA ALA A 228 -9.52 -12.40 38.29
C ALA A 228 -8.69 -12.97 39.44
N ASP A 229 -9.11 -12.72 40.68
CA ASP A 229 -8.60 -13.44 41.83
C ASP A 229 -8.94 -14.93 41.60
N ASP A 230 -7.91 -15.72 41.31
CA ASP A 230 -7.99 -17.18 41.33
C ASP A 230 -8.23 -17.61 42.79
N GLU A 231 -9.48 -17.93 43.13
CA GLU A 231 -9.86 -18.84 44.23
C GLU A 231 -10.11 -20.26 43.72
#